data_AF-A0A662R7B4-F1
#
_entry.id   AF-A0A662R7B4-F1
#
_cell.length_a   1.000
_cell.length_b   1.000
_cell.length_c   1.000
_cell.angle_alpha   90.00
_cell.angle_beta   90.00
_cell.angle_gamma   90.00
#
_symmetry.space_group_name_H-M   'P 1'
#
loop_
_entity.id
_entity.type
_entity.pdbx_description
1 polymer ?
#
loop_
_entity_poly.entity_id
_entity_poly.type
_entity_poly.pdbx_seq_one_letter_code
_entity_poly.pdbx_strand_id
1 'polypeptide(L)' 'MNRFVGRDIGDKIEGERVVCEARSISKPVLIHRSGAHRAQRVKLTGNPVVCWVEKPFREKRTGGGSGG' A
#
# COMPACT_ATOMS: atom_id res chain seq x y z
N MET A 1 -16.96 -12.03 -3.38
CA MET A 1 -15.88 -11.44 -2.56
C MET A 1 -14.55 -11.80 -3.22
N ASN A 2 -13.86 -10.84 -3.83
CA ASN A 2 -12.59 -11.11 -4.52
C ASN A 2 -11.49 -11.40 -3.49
N ARG A 3 -11.04 -12.66 -3.42
CA ARG A 3 -9.82 -13.05 -2.71
C ARG A 3 -8.64 -12.67 -3.59
N PHE A 4 -8.04 -11.51 -3.36
CA PHE A 4 -6.65 -11.30 -3.77
C PHE A 4 -5.77 -12.14 -2.84
N VAL A 5 -5.10 -13.15 -3.39
CA VAL A 5 -4.14 -13.97 -2.64
C VAL A 5 -2.78 -13.72 -3.26
N GLY A 6 -2.04 -12.75 -2.71
CA GLY A 6 -0.66 -12.52 -3.11
C GLY A 6 0.23 -13.64 -2.56
N ARG A 7 0.50 -14.65 -3.38
CA ARG A 7 1.27 -15.85 -2.97
C ARG A 7 2.72 -15.78 -3.42
N ASP A 8 3.01 -14.94 -4.40
CA ASP A 8 4.30 -14.88 -5.06
C ASP A 8 5.10 -13.65 -4.64
N ILE A 9 6.44 -13.76 -4.71
CA ILE A 9 7.34 -12.65 -4.42
C ILE A 9 7.10 -11.55 -5.46
N GLY A 10 6.72 -10.37 -4.99
CA GLY A 10 6.45 -9.21 -5.85
C GLY A 10 4.97 -8.86 -5.97
N ASP A 11 4.06 -9.72 -5.50
CA ASP A 11 2.64 -9.39 -5.42
C ASP A 11 2.42 -8.13 -4.56
N LYS A 12 1.58 -7.23 -5.06
CA LYS A 12 1.30 -5.94 -4.44
C LYS A 12 -0.18 -5.76 -4.13
N ILE A 13 -0.46 -5.06 -3.03
CA ILE A 13 -1.78 -4.59 -2.64
C ILE A 13 -1.75 -3.06 -2.65
N GLU A 14 -2.66 -2.44 -3.37
CA GLU A 14 -2.76 -0.98 -3.52
C GLU A 14 -4.10 -0.47 -2.99
N GLY A 15 -4.07 0.62 -2.22
CA GLY A 15 -5.26 1.24 -1.63
C GLY A 15 -4.92 2.58 -0.98
N GLU A 16 -5.94 3.42 -0.80
CA GLU A 16 -5.81 4.65 0.00
C GLU A 16 -5.59 4.34 1.48
N ARG A 17 -6.14 3.22 1.95
CA ARG A 17 -5.92 2.69 3.29
C ARG A 17 -5.79 1.18 3.23
N VAL A 18 -4.61 0.69 3.61
CA VAL A 18 -4.31 -0.75 3.74
C VAL A 18 -4.08 -1.03 5.22
N VAL A 19 -4.75 -2.06 5.74
CA VAL A 19 -4.59 -2.54 7.11
C VAL A 19 -3.89 -3.89 7.08
N CYS A 20 -3.15 -4.20 8.13
CA CYS A 20 -2.42 -5.45 8.25
C CYS A 20 -2.42 -5.99 9.68
N GLU A 21 -2.34 -7.31 9.78
CA GLU A 21 -2.15 -8.03 11.04
C GLU A 21 -0.96 -8.98 10.90
N ALA A 22 -0.07 -8.95 11.89
CA ALA A 22 1.16 -9.74 11.91
C ALA A 22 1.60 -10.02 13.36
N ARG A 23 2.44 -11.05 13.53
CA ARG A 23 3.06 -11.36 14.83
C ARG A 23 4.15 -10.36 15.21
N SER A 24 4.81 -9.79 14.21
CA SER A 24 5.86 -8.78 14.39
C SER A 24 5.79 -7.75 13.26
N ILE A 25 5.93 -6.48 13.65
CA ILE A 25 5.92 -5.32 12.75
C ILE A 25 7.20 -4.54 13.02
N SER A 26 7.98 -4.26 11.97
CA SER A 26 9.20 -3.46 12.13
C SER A 26 8.87 -2.01 12.47
N LYS A 27 9.85 -1.29 13.03
CA LYS A 27 9.78 0.18 13.06
C LYS A 27 9.61 0.72 11.63
N PRO A 28 8.85 1.82 11.45
CA PRO A 28 8.76 2.49 10.15
C PRO A 28 10.14 2.97 9.70
N VAL A 29 10.46 2.71 8.44
CA VAL A 29 11.64 3.26 7.76
C VAL A 29 11.15 4.28 6.73
N LEU A 30 11.66 5.50 6.83
CA LEU A 30 11.37 6.56 5.86
C LEU A 30 12.06 6.24 4.53
N ILE A 31 11.28 6.19 3.45
CA ILE A 31 11.78 6.12 2.09
C ILE A 31 11.88 7.56 1.59
N HIS A 32 13.11 8.02 1.38
CA HIS A 32 13.38 9.31 0.77
C HIS A 32 13.06 9.24 -0.73
N ARG A 33 11.86 9.69 -1.12
CA ARG A 33 11.56 10.08 -2.50
C ARG A 33 11.84 11.58 -2.66
N SER A 34 12.15 12.02 -3.88
CA SER A 34 12.38 13.43 -4.22
C SER A 34 11.18 14.30 -3.80
N GLY A 35 11.38 15.18 -2.81
CA GLY A 35 10.46 16.29 -2.46
C GLY A 35 9.09 15.91 -1.88
N ALA A 36 8.82 16.41 -0.67
CA ALA A 36 7.52 16.47 0.03
C ALA A 36 6.73 15.17 0.33
N HIS A 37 6.94 14.08 -0.41
CA HIS A 37 6.21 12.82 -0.24
C HIS A 37 7.11 11.78 0.42
N ARG A 38 7.12 11.73 1.75
CA ARG A 38 7.85 10.70 2.50
C ARG A 38 7.02 9.42 2.53
N ALA A 39 7.29 8.51 1.61
CA ALA A 39 6.78 7.15 1.73
C ALA A 39 7.42 6.48 2.97
N GLN A 40 6.69 5.59 3.62
CA GLN A 40 7.19 4.81 4.74
C GLN A 40 7.10 3.33 4.40
N ARG A 41 8.05 2.55 4.94
CA ARG A 41 8.07 1.09 4.83
C ARG A 41 8.06 0.47 6.20
N VAL A 42 7.19 -0.53 6.37
CA VAL A 42 7.26 -1.50 7.47
C VAL A 42 7.42 -2.89 6.88
N LYS A 43 8.09 -3.77 7.63
CA LYS A 43 8.12 -5.21 7.34
C LYS A 43 7.18 -5.91 8.30
N LEU A 44 6.35 -6.78 7.76
CA LEU A 44 5.43 -7.62 8.52
C LEU A 44 5.97 -9.04 8.50
N THR A 45 6.07 -9.66 9.67
CA THR A 45 6.62 -11.01 9.82
C THR A 45 5.69 -11.88 10.64
N GLY A 46 5.45 -13.11 10.18
CA GLY A 46 4.57 -14.08 10.82
C GLY A 46 4.08 -15.14 9.82
N ASN A 47 3.47 -16.20 10.34
CA ASN A 47 2.77 -17.19 9.53
C ASN A 47 1.41 -17.50 10.22
N PRO A 48 0.27 -16.97 9.72
CA PRO A 48 0.14 -16.09 8.56
C PRO A 48 0.44 -14.61 8.87
N VAL A 49 0.75 -13.84 7.83
CA VAL A 49 0.60 -12.37 7.78
C VAL A 49 -0.57 -12.09 6.84
N VAL A 50 -1.42 -11.13 7.18
CA VAL A 50 -2.56 -10.75 6.35
C VAL A 50 -2.61 -9.24 6.17
N CYS A 51 -3.00 -8.81 4.98
CA CYS A 51 -3.23 -7.41 4.63
C CYS A 51 -4.51 -7.30 3.79
N TRP A 52 -5.25 -6.21 3.93
CA TRP A 52 -6.42 -5.92 3.11
C TRP A 52 -6.60 -4.42 2.88
N VAL A 53 -7.37 -4.08 1.85
CA VAL A 53 -7.70 -2.71 1.49
C VAL A 53 -8.98 -2.30 2.23
N GLU A 54 -8.87 -1.39 3.18
CA GLU A 54 -10.04 -0.79 3.85
C GLU A 54 -10.66 0.31 2.98
N LYS A 55 -9.82 1.05 2.24
CA LYS A 55 -10.26 2.07 1.29
C LYS A 55 -9.56 1.91 -0.05
N PRO A 56 -10.29 1.62 -1.14
CA PRO A 56 -9.70 1.47 -2.46
C PRO A 56 -9.06 2.79 -2.91
N PHE A 57 -8.00 2.67 -3.71
CA PHE A 57 -7.35 3.84 -4.30
C PHE A 57 -8.34 4.57 -5.22
N ARG A 58 -8.55 5.88 -5.00
CA ARG A 58 -9.18 6.74 -6.00
C ARG A 58 -8.07 7.36 -6.81
N GLU A 59 -7.98 6.97 -8.07
CA GLU A 59 -7.20 7.72 -9.03
C GLU A 59 -7.77 9.13 -9.06
N LYS A 60 -6.99 10.13 -8.62
CA LYS A 60 -7.31 11.51 -8.96
C LYS A 60 -7.30 11.53 -10.48
N ARG A 61 -8.45 11.78 -11.11
CA ARG A 61 -8.50 12.09 -12.55
C ARG A 61 -7.41 13.11 -12.79
N THR A 62 -6.34 12.73 -13.47
CA THR A 62 -5.38 13.68 -14.00
C THR A 62 -6.22 14.56 -14.91
N GLY A 63 -6.46 15.80 -14.48
CA GLY A 63 -7.39 16.68 -15.16
C GLY A 63 -7.03 16.75 -16.64
N GLY A 64 -7.96 16.32 -17.49
CA GLY A 64 -8.04 16.84 -18.86
C GLY A 64 -8.25 18.34 -18.73
N GLY A 65 -7.18 19.09 -18.95
CA GLY A 65 -7.13 20.54 -18.93
C GLY A 65 -6.42 21.03 -20.19
N SER A 66 -6.97 20.71 -21.36
CA SER A 66 -6.76 21.45 -22.60
C SER A 66 -8.14 21.84 -23.13
N GLY A 67 -8.59 23.03 -22.78
CA GLY A 67 -9.85 23.59 -23.24
C GLY A 67 -10.13 24.91 -22.53
N GLY A 68 -9.84 26.02 -23.20
CA GLY A 68 -10.04 27.39 -22.73
C GLY A 68 -8.86 28.27 -23.08
#